data_AF-A0A9P5MWF5-F1
#
_entry.id   AF-A0A9P5MWF5-F1
#
_cell.length_a   1.000
_cell.length_b   1.000
_cell.length_c   1.000
_cell.angle_alpha   90.00
_cell.angle_beta   90.00
_cell.angle_gamma   90.00
#
_symmetry.space_group_name_H-M   'P 1'
#
loop_
_entity.id
_entity.type
_entity.pdbx_description
1 polymer ?
#
loop_
_entity_poly.entity_id
_entity_poly.type
_entity_poly.pdbx_seq_one_letter_code
_entity_poly.pdbx_strand_id
1 'polypeptide(L)'
;MLAEGLRAWPKRATKEARNIVLDIIKSQNTPISTRDVFKKAVSVPASPAKGEPLSPSAQRLRNLEPAPPHPDHPVRSLTYLKRTVLEDLARTGDIKKVHIKRELSPEEIEQRKATMSKAQAKKKSVANLSDPVSTWMWQLVDKSNKKSSVESTKEDEDEGVLGAEVGVEEDWSHLNKRRQRARGEKALKDLSWAELVQRAREMGNSDS
;
A
#
# COMPACT_ATOMS: atom_id res chain seq x y z
N MET A 1 3.93 16.04 -20.28
CA MET A 1 2.50 16.28 -19.97
C MET A 1 1.65 15.23 -20.67
N LEU A 2 1.50 14.03 -20.07
CA LEU A 2 1.01 12.83 -20.76
C LEU A 2 -0.47 12.57 -20.47
N ALA A 3 -1.30 12.63 -21.52
CA ALA A 3 -2.55 11.89 -21.76
C ALA A 3 -3.41 11.47 -20.53
N GLU A 4 -3.82 12.40 -19.66
CA GLU A 4 -4.81 12.12 -18.61
C GLU A 4 -6.26 11.93 -19.15
N GLY A 5 -6.50 12.19 -20.44
CA GLY A 5 -7.85 12.25 -21.03
C GLY A 5 -8.42 10.96 -21.66
N LEU A 6 -7.68 9.83 -21.67
CA LEU A 6 -8.10 8.61 -22.40
C LEU A 6 -8.77 7.54 -21.55
N ARG A 7 -9.17 7.83 -20.30
CA ARG A 7 -9.92 6.86 -19.49
C ARG A 7 -11.37 7.30 -19.36
N ALA A 8 -12.28 6.36 -19.55
CA ALA A 8 -13.71 6.55 -19.34
C ALA A 8 -14.08 7.00 -17.91
N TRP A 9 -13.14 6.82 -16.98
CA TRP A 9 -13.32 6.95 -15.55
C TRP A 9 -12.18 7.80 -14.95
N PRO A 10 -12.49 8.91 -14.23
CA PRO A 10 -11.45 9.75 -13.64
C PRO A 10 -10.66 8.97 -12.59
N LYS A 11 -9.34 9.16 -12.60
CA LYS A 11 -8.40 8.55 -11.64
C LYS A 11 -8.36 9.25 -10.28
N ARG A 12 -8.90 10.47 -10.20
CA ARG A 12 -8.91 11.31 -8.99
C ARG A 12 -10.19 11.08 -8.20
N ALA A 13 -10.12 11.26 -6.89
CA ALA A 13 -11.28 11.12 -6.02
C ALA A 13 -12.26 12.27 -6.29
N THR A 14 -13.51 11.94 -6.60
CA THR A 14 -14.58 12.94 -6.69
C THR A 14 -14.91 13.48 -5.30
N LYS A 15 -15.25 14.78 -5.20
CA LYS A 15 -15.59 15.44 -3.93
C LYS A 15 -16.76 14.76 -3.22
N GLU A 16 -17.78 14.36 -3.98
CA GLU A 16 -18.95 13.64 -3.46
C GLU A 16 -18.56 12.29 -2.83
N ALA A 17 -17.72 11.51 -3.51
CA ALA A 17 -17.24 10.23 -2.98
C ALA A 17 -16.44 10.42 -1.69
N ARG A 18 -15.61 11.48 -1.62
CA ARG A 18 -14.88 11.82 -0.40
C ARG A 18 -15.81 12.15 0.76
N ASN A 19 -16.82 12.99 0.53
CA ASN A 19 -17.77 13.39 1.56
C ASN A 19 -18.56 12.18 2.09
N ILE A 20 -19.11 11.35 1.19
CA ILE A 20 -19.83 10.12 1.58
C ILE A 20 -18.96 9.22 2.45
N VAL A 21 -17.71 8.96 2.02
CA VAL A 21 -16.81 8.08 2.78
C VAL A 21 -16.41 8.70 4.12
N LEU A 22 -16.15 10.01 4.16
CA LEU A 22 -15.85 10.72 5.40
C LEU A 22 -17.03 10.68 6.37
N ASP A 23 -18.25 10.89 5.90
CA ASP A 23 -19.44 10.88 6.75
C ASP A 23 -19.71 9.48 7.31
N ILE A 24 -19.49 8.43 6.51
CA ILE A 24 -19.59 7.03 6.98
C ILE A 24 -18.55 6.71 8.05
N ILE A 25 -17.31 7.17 7.87
CA ILE A 25 -16.22 6.95 8.84
C ILE A 25 -16.45 7.80 10.09
N LYS A 26 -16.87 9.07 9.97
CA LYS A 26 -17.18 9.93 11.11
C LYS A 26 -18.35 9.39 11.96
N SER A 27 -19.36 8.84 11.29
CA SER A 27 -20.51 8.22 11.97
C SER A 27 -20.11 6.96 12.75
N GLN A 28 -18.98 6.34 12.38
CA GLN A 28 -18.44 5.18 13.06
C GLN A 28 -17.27 5.59 13.94
N ASN A 29 -17.51 5.67 15.25
CA ASN A 29 -16.44 5.91 16.20
C ASN A 29 -15.42 4.74 16.31
N THR A 30 -15.61 3.67 15.52
CA THR A 30 -14.76 2.49 15.48
C THR A 30 -14.05 2.35 14.13
N PRO A 31 -12.84 1.78 14.08
CA PRO A 31 -12.15 1.48 12.84
C PRO A 31 -12.98 0.55 11.94
N ILE A 32 -13.08 0.89 10.66
CA ILE A 32 -13.96 0.19 9.71
C ILE A 32 -13.16 -0.50 8.59
N SER A 33 -13.62 -1.67 8.14
CA SER A 33 -13.05 -2.38 6.99
C SER A 33 -13.42 -1.70 5.67
N THR A 34 -12.56 -1.81 4.65
CA THR A 34 -12.86 -1.25 3.31
C THR A 34 -14.11 -1.84 2.68
N ARG A 35 -14.41 -3.12 2.95
CA ARG A 35 -15.63 -3.77 2.43
C ARG A 35 -16.88 -3.17 3.06
N ASP A 36 -16.85 -2.88 4.35
CA ASP A 36 -18.01 -2.32 5.06
C ASP A 36 -18.22 -0.84 4.71
N VAL A 37 -17.13 -0.08 4.52
CA VAL A 37 -17.21 1.28 3.95
C VAL A 37 -17.90 1.22 2.59
N PHE A 38 -17.51 0.29 1.72
CA PHE A 38 -18.11 0.16 0.39
C PHE A 38 -19.60 -0.20 0.46
N LYS A 39 -19.97 -1.21 1.26
CA LYS A 39 -21.38 -1.60 1.44
C LYS A 39 -22.24 -0.44 1.92
N LYS A 40 -21.77 0.30 2.93
CA LYS A 40 -22.46 1.48 3.45
C LYS A 40 -22.53 2.61 2.42
N ALA A 41 -21.44 2.84 1.68
CA ALA A 41 -21.42 3.87 0.65
C ALA A 41 -22.44 3.60 -0.45
N VAL A 42 -22.55 2.36 -0.93
CA VAL A 42 -23.52 1.98 -1.98
C VAL A 42 -24.97 2.08 -1.49
N SER A 43 -25.21 1.94 -0.17
CA SER A 43 -26.55 2.11 0.40
C SER A 43 -27.00 3.57 0.52
N VAL A 44 -26.06 4.52 0.47
CA VAL A 44 -26.42 5.95 0.43
C VAL A 44 -27.00 6.24 -0.95
N PRO A 45 -28.21 6.81 -1.04
CA PRO A 45 -28.78 7.16 -2.34
C PRO A 45 -27.82 8.13 -3.03
N ALA A 46 -27.34 7.75 -4.22
CA ALA A 46 -26.57 8.65 -5.04
C ALA A 46 -27.45 9.88 -5.29
N SER A 47 -26.99 11.05 -4.84
CA SER A 47 -27.51 12.29 -5.42
C SER A 47 -27.29 12.13 -6.92
N PRO A 48 -28.34 12.28 -7.76
CA PRO A 48 -28.18 12.14 -9.19
C PRO A 48 -27.07 13.12 -9.55
N ALA A 49 -25.91 12.57 -9.94
CA ALA A 49 -24.78 13.39 -10.27
C ALA A 49 -25.31 14.39 -11.28
N LYS A 50 -25.23 15.69 -10.96
CA LYS A 50 -25.34 16.74 -11.97
C LYS A 50 -24.09 16.63 -12.85
N GLY A 51 -23.97 15.48 -13.51
CA GLY A 51 -22.88 15.16 -14.39
C GLY A 51 -23.08 16.07 -15.58
N GLU A 52 -22.12 16.97 -15.79
CA GLU A 52 -21.95 17.57 -17.09
C GLU A 52 -21.99 16.44 -18.14
N PRO A 53 -22.76 16.61 -19.22
CA PRO A 53 -22.87 15.58 -20.24
C PRO A 53 -21.46 15.18 -20.69
N LEU A 54 -21.14 13.90 -20.56
CA LEU A 54 -19.86 13.35 -20.97
C LEU A 54 -19.62 13.70 -22.43
N SER A 55 -18.38 14.05 -22.78
CA SER A 55 -18.02 14.24 -24.17
C SER A 55 -18.31 12.96 -24.97
N PRO A 56 -18.70 13.06 -26.25
CA PRO A 56 -18.97 11.90 -27.09
C PRO A 56 -17.75 10.96 -27.21
N SER A 57 -16.52 11.48 -27.06
CA SER A 57 -15.30 10.68 -26.99
C SER A 57 -15.24 9.80 -25.72
N ALA A 58 -15.63 10.33 -24.56
CA ALA A 58 -15.67 9.56 -23.31
C ALA A 58 -16.74 8.47 -23.33
N GLN A 59 -17.87 8.72 -24.01
CA GLN A 59 -18.92 7.71 -24.21
C GLN A 59 -18.42 6.52 -25.04
N ARG A 60 -17.64 6.74 -26.11
CA ARG A 60 -17.08 5.64 -26.92
C ARG A 60 -16.14 4.75 -26.11
N LEU A 61 -15.32 5.34 -25.23
CA LEU A 61 -14.39 4.59 -24.38
C LEU A 61 -15.09 3.76 -23.30
N ARG A 62 -16.26 4.20 -22.81
CA ARG A 62 -17.07 3.41 -21.86
C ARG A 62 -17.49 2.06 -22.42
N ASN A 63 -17.65 1.94 -23.74
CA ASN A 63 -18.07 0.68 -24.38
C ASN A 63 -16.93 -0.34 -24.51
N LEU A 64 -15.67 0.06 -24.30
CA LEU A 64 -14.50 -0.81 -24.43
C LEU A 64 -14.04 -1.43 -23.10
N GLU A 65 -14.31 -0.77 -21.97
CA GLU A 65 -13.96 -1.27 -20.65
C GLU A 65 -15.20 -1.88 -19.96
N PRO A 66 -15.06 -3.01 -19.23
CA PRO A 66 -16.18 -3.56 -18.48
C PRO A 66 -16.69 -2.52 -17.48
N ALA A 67 -17.99 -2.24 -17.54
CA ALA A 67 -18.62 -1.28 -16.66
C ALA A 67 -18.40 -1.68 -15.19
N PRO A 68 -18.05 -0.73 -14.30
CA PRO A 68 -17.95 -1.01 -12.88
C PRO A 68 -19.32 -1.42 -12.31
N PRO A 69 -19.37 -2.15 -11.18
CA PRO A 69 -20.62 -2.65 -10.61
C PRO A 69 -21.70 -1.60 -10.38
N HIS A 70 -21.30 -0.36 -10.06
CA HIS A 70 -22.20 0.77 -9.85
C HIS A 70 -21.71 1.99 -10.66
N PRO A 71 -22.03 2.09 -11.97
CA PRO A 71 -21.48 3.13 -12.84
C PRO A 71 -21.97 4.54 -12.51
N ASP A 72 -23.19 4.67 -12.00
CA ASP A 72 -23.82 5.96 -11.69
C ASP A 72 -23.54 6.43 -10.25
N HIS A 73 -22.97 5.56 -9.41
CA HIS A 73 -22.68 5.88 -8.03
C HIS A 73 -21.31 6.58 -7.89
N PRO A 74 -21.18 7.63 -7.05
CA PRO A 74 -19.89 8.31 -6.84
C PRO A 74 -18.76 7.35 -6.43
N VAL A 75 -19.08 6.35 -5.61
CA VAL A 75 -18.21 5.23 -5.25
C VAL A 75 -18.53 4.03 -6.15
N ARG A 76 -17.94 4.01 -7.34
CA ARG A 76 -18.31 3.06 -8.41
C ARG A 76 -17.87 1.61 -8.21
N SER A 77 -16.75 1.41 -7.52
CA SER A 77 -16.16 0.08 -7.30
C SER A 77 -15.29 0.04 -6.05
N LEU A 78 -15.06 -1.16 -5.53
CA LEU A 78 -14.21 -1.38 -4.36
C LEU A 78 -12.74 -1.03 -4.64
N THR A 79 -12.25 -1.30 -5.85
CA THR A 79 -10.89 -0.92 -6.27
C THR A 79 -10.72 0.60 -6.32
N TYR A 80 -11.71 1.32 -6.86
CA TYR A 80 -11.72 2.78 -6.88
C TYR A 80 -11.77 3.37 -5.47
N LEU A 81 -12.63 2.84 -4.60
CA LEU A 81 -12.67 3.24 -3.19
C LEU A 81 -11.30 3.09 -2.54
N LYS A 82 -10.66 1.92 -2.69
CA LYS A 82 -9.38 1.60 -2.05
C LYS A 82 -8.22 2.46 -2.58
N ARG A 83 -7.99 2.43 -3.90
CA ARG A 83 -6.80 3.02 -4.53
C ARG A 83 -6.89 4.52 -4.76
N THR A 84 -8.10 5.05 -4.84
CA THR A 84 -8.30 6.46 -5.19
C THR A 84 -8.84 7.24 -4.00
N VAL A 85 -10.01 6.85 -3.46
CA VAL A 85 -10.70 7.67 -2.46
C VAL A 85 -10.03 7.59 -1.09
N LEU A 86 -9.77 6.37 -0.59
CA LEU A 86 -9.17 6.17 0.73
C LEU A 86 -7.69 6.61 0.76
N GLU A 87 -6.93 6.36 -0.31
CA GLU A 87 -5.57 6.86 -0.43
C GLU A 87 -5.51 8.40 -0.49
N ASP A 88 -6.46 9.06 -1.18
CA ASP A 88 -6.55 10.53 -1.19
C ASP A 88 -6.85 11.08 0.22
N LEU A 89 -7.82 10.50 0.94
CA LEU A 89 -8.17 10.90 2.31
C LEU A 89 -7.05 10.63 3.32
N ALA A 90 -6.28 9.56 3.11
CA ALA A 90 -5.11 9.28 3.93
C ALA A 90 -3.98 10.30 3.67
N ARG A 91 -3.78 10.67 2.40
CA ARG A 91 -2.81 11.69 1.99
C ARG A 91 -3.16 13.08 2.53
N THR A 92 -4.44 13.44 2.56
CA THR A 92 -4.89 14.70 3.20
C THR A 92 -4.82 14.64 4.73
N GLY A 93 -4.60 13.46 5.32
CA GLY A 93 -4.53 13.27 6.76
C GLY A 93 -5.89 13.38 7.46
N ASP A 94 -6.99 13.14 6.73
CA ASP A 94 -8.33 13.06 7.32
C ASP A 94 -8.58 11.70 7.98
N ILE A 95 -8.00 10.64 7.40
CA ILE A 95 -8.08 9.27 7.92
C ILE A 95 -6.68 8.64 8.02
N LYS A 96 -6.54 7.61 8.85
CA LYS A 96 -5.34 6.79 8.98
C LYS A 96 -5.68 5.31 8.83
N LYS A 97 -4.69 4.56 8.37
CA LYS A 97 -4.78 3.10 8.25
C LYS A 97 -4.25 2.49 9.55
N VAL A 98 -5.06 1.71 10.23
CA VAL A 98 -4.73 1.09 11.52
C VAL A 98 -4.71 -0.42 11.37
N HIS A 99 -3.71 -1.06 11.98
CA HIS A 99 -3.60 -2.50 12.02
C HIS A 99 -4.22 -3.03 13.32
N ILE A 100 -5.24 -3.88 13.21
CA ILE A 100 -5.97 -4.40 14.36
C ILE A 100 -5.93 -5.91 14.31
N LYS A 101 -5.56 -6.54 15.43
CA LYS A 101 -5.71 -7.97 15.64
C LYS A 101 -7.10 -8.19 16.26
N ARG A 102 -8.01 -8.76 15.48
CA ARG A 102 -9.37 -9.07 15.93
C ARG A 102 -9.51 -10.58 16.14
N GLU A 103 -10.13 -10.97 17.25
CA GLU A 103 -10.57 -12.34 17.48
C GLU A 103 -11.76 -12.67 16.58
N LEU A 104 -11.75 -13.86 15.98
CA LEU A 104 -12.85 -14.30 15.12
C LEU A 104 -14.06 -14.67 15.96
N SER A 105 -15.25 -14.30 15.50
CA SER A 105 -16.50 -14.85 16.04
C SER A 105 -16.58 -16.36 15.75
N PRO A 106 -17.19 -17.18 16.63
CA PRO A 106 -17.38 -18.61 16.37
C PRO A 106 -18.07 -18.88 15.02
N GLU A 107 -19.01 -18.03 14.60
CA GLU A 107 -19.68 -18.13 13.29
C GLU A 107 -18.69 -17.96 12.12
N GLU A 108 -17.73 -17.04 12.25
CA GLU A 108 -16.70 -16.80 11.22
C GLU A 108 -15.72 -17.97 11.15
N ILE A 109 -15.46 -18.63 12.29
CA ILE A 109 -14.63 -19.85 12.37
C ILE A 109 -15.33 -20.99 11.63
N GLU A 110 -16.63 -21.18 11.84
CA GLU A 110 -17.42 -22.21 11.15
C GLU A 110 -17.47 -21.97 9.64
N GLN A 111 -17.70 -20.72 9.21
CA GLN A 111 -17.68 -20.36 7.79
C GLN A 111 -16.31 -20.62 7.15
N ARG A 112 -15.22 -20.31 7.86
CA ARG A 112 -13.86 -20.68 7.40
C ARG A 112 -13.67 -22.17 7.30
N LYS A 113 -14.17 -22.93 8.28
CA LYS A 113 -14.09 -24.40 8.28
C LYS A 113 -14.87 -24.99 7.10
N ALA A 114 -16.04 -24.43 6.78
CA ALA A 114 -16.89 -24.88 5.67
C ALA A 114 -16.26 -24.60 4.29
N THR A 115 -15.54 -23.47 4.16
CA THR A 115 -14.88 -23.09 2.89
C THR A 115 -13.51 -23.75 2.69
N MET A 116 -12.93 -24.36 3.73
CA MET A 116 -11.64 -25.04 3.64
C MET A 116 -11.75 -26.39 2.93
N SER A 117 -10.80 -26.65 2.03
CA SER A 117 -10.64 -27.97 1.43
C SER A 117 -10.19 -29.00 2.48
N LYS A 118 -10.59 -30.27 2.30
CA LYS A 118 -10.16 -31.41 3.13
C LYS A 118 -8.63 -31.47 3.33
N ALA A 119 -7.85 -31.09 2.32
CA ALA A 119 -6.39 -31.06 2.40
C ALA A 119 -5.87 -29.92 3.31
N GLN A 120 -6.56 -28.79 3.35
CA GLN A 120 -6.20 -27.67 4.22
C GLN A 120 -6.62 -27.94 5.67
N ALA A 121 -7.78 -28.58 5.86
CA ALA A 121 -8.28 -28.98 7.18
C ALA A 121 -7.34 -29.95 7.90
N LYS A 122 -6.62 -30.84 7.18
CA LYS A 122 -5.61 -31.73 7.78
C LYS A 122 -4.32 -31.01 8.18
N LYS A 123 -3.94 -29.94 7.47
CA LYS A 123 -2.68 -29.22 7.69
C LYS A 123 -2.80 -28.13 8.76
N LYS A 124 -3.97 -27.53 8.92
CA LYS A 124 -4.23 -26.53 9.96
C LYS A 124 -4.96 -27.21 11.10
N SER A 125 -4.29 -27.34 12.25
CA SER A 125 -4.95 -27.77 13.48
C SER A 125 -6.08 -26.79 13.84
N VAL A 126 -7.12 -27.30 14.50
CA VAL A 126 -8.27 -26.49 14.96
C VAL A 126 -7.81 -25.29 15.81
N ALA A 127 -6.73 -25.46 16.57
CA ALA A 127 -6.11 -24.39 17.36
C ALA A 127 -5.64 -23.18 16.51
N ASN A 128 -5.18 -23.40 15.26
CA ASN A 128 -4.75 -22.31 14.38
C ASN A 128 -5.93 -21.60 13.68
N LEU A 129 -7.17 -22.10 13.81
CA LEU A 129 -8.34 -21.41 13.27
C LEU A 129 -8.84 -20.30 14.19
N SER A 130 -8.58 -20.39 15.50
CA SER A 130 -8.93 -19.37 16.50
C SER A 130 -7.93 -18.23 16.59
N ASP A 131 -6.79 -18.30 15.89
CA ASP A 131 -5.78 -17.25 15.94
C ASP A 131 -6.36 -15.88 15.55
N PRO A 132 -6.02 -14.80 16.29
CA PRO A 132 -6.53 -13.48 16.01
C PRO A 132 -6.12 -13.02 14.61
N VAL A 133 -7.10 -12.58 13.83
CA VAL A 133 -6.88 -12.14 12.45
C VAL A 133 -6.44 -10.70 12.44
N SER A 134 -5.21 -10.52 11.97
CA SER A 134 -4.63 -9.24 11.63
C SER A 134 -5.37 -8.64 10.42
N THR A 135 -6.07 -7.52 10.64
CA THR A 135 -6.83 -6.81 9.61
C THR A 135 -6.46 -5.33 9.58
N TRP A 136 -6.29 -4.80 8.37
CA TRP A 136 -6.11 -3.38 8.14
C TRP A 136 -7.47 -2.69 8.05
N MET A 137 -7.68 -1.71 8.92
CA MET A 137 -8.90 -0.90 8.99
C MET A 137 -8.59 0.58 8.80
N TRP A 138 -9.63 1.37 8.57
CA TRP A 138 -9.56 2.81 8.41
C TRP A 138 -10.20 3.49 9.62
N GLN A 139 -9.53 4.49 10.17
CA GLN A 139 -10.00 5.25 11.32
C GLN A 139 -9.85 6.75 11.03
N LEU A 140 -10.76 7.56 11.58
CA LEU A 140 -10.63 9.02 11.55
C LEU A 140 -9.37 9.46 12.32
N VAL A 141 -8.70 10.51 11.83
CA VAL A 141 -7.58 11.13 12.54
C VAL A 141 -8.10 12.27 13.40
N ASP A 142 -7.89 12.17 14.72
CA ASP A 142 -8.16 13.27 15.63
C ASP A 142 -7.11 14.36 15.43
N LYS A 143 -7.47 15.38 14.65
CA LYS A 143 -6.58 16.51 14.34
C LYS A 143 -6.20 17.30 15.60
N SER A 144 -6.98 17.20 16.68
CA SER A 144 -6.67 17.80 17.99
C SER A 144 -5.40 17.22 18.62
N ASN A 145 -5.07 15.96 18.36
CA ASN A 145 -3.94 15.26 18.98
C ASN A 145 -2.66 15.28 18.14
N LYS A 146 -2.63 16.02 17.02
CA LYS A 146 -1.54 15.96 16.03
C LYS A 146 -0.31 16.81 16.40
N LYS A 147 -0.21 17.31 17.65
CA LYS A 147 0.87 18.22 18.07
C LYS A 147 2.18 17.55 18.53
N SER A 148 2.30 16.22 18.57
CA SER A 148 3.39 15.59 19.35
C SER A 148 4.25 14.51 18.67
N SER A 149 4.21 14.32 17.35
CA SER A 149 4.99 13.23 16.72
C SER A 149 5.93 13.63 15.59
N VAL A 150 6.39 14.88 15.54
CA VAL A 150 7.46 15.30 14.63
C VAL A 150 8.76 15.29 15.44
N GLU A 151 9.47 14.17 15.46
CA GLU A 151 10.95 14.08 15.44
C GLU A 151 11.34 12.59 15.53
N SER A 152 11.61 11.97 14.39
CA SER A 152 12.52 10.82 14.33
C SER A 152 13.27 10.92 13.01
N THR A 153 13.94 12.05 12.87
CA THR A 153 15.06 12.23 11.96
C THR A 153 16.14 11.29 12.47
N LYS A 154 16.41 10.20 11.74
CA LYS A 154 17.60 9.40 11.93
C LYS A 154 18.77 10.26 11.47
N GLU A 155 19.53 10.78 12.42
CA GLU A 155 20.88 11.25 12.20
C GLU A 155 21.75 9.98 12.17
N ASP A 156 22.14 9.55 10.97
CA ASP A 156 23.20 8.57 10.82
C ASP A 156 24.51 9.38 10.70
N GLU A 157 25.35 9.26 11.72
CA GLU A 157 26.69 9.86 11.79
C GLU A 157 27.65 9.06 10.88
N ASP A 158 28.22 9.73 9.88
CA ASP A 158 29.24 9.18 8.99
C ASP A 158 30.65 9.39 9.61
N GLU A 159 31.20 8.39 10.30
CA GLU A 159 32.66 8.31 10.51
C GLU A 159 33.29 7.39 9.46
N GLY A 160 34.15 7.99 8.62
CA GLY A 160 34.76 7.37 7.46
C GLY A 160 35.78 6.27 7.79
N VAL A 161 35.36 5.02 7.61
CA VAL A 161 36.24 3.85 7.50
C VAL A 161 36.31 3.44 6.03
N LEU A 162 37.52 3.36 5.47
CA LEU A 162 37.86 3.07 4.06
C LEU A 162 37.48 1.65 3.56
N GLY A 163 36.43 1.05 4.12
CA GLY A 163 35.76 -0.16 3.61
C GLY A 163 34.26 0.01 3.35
N ALA A 164 33.66 1.13 3.79
CA ALA A 164 32.23 1.39 3.66
C ALA A 164 31.77 1.64 2.21
N GLU A 165 32.62 2.24 1.37
CA GLU A 165 32.28 2.58 -0.02
C GLU A 165 32.04 1.35 -0.92
N VAL A 166 32.57 0.17 -0.56
CA VAL A 166 32.39 -1.07 -1.33
C VAL A 166 31.18 -1.90 -0.85
N GLY A 167 30.43 -1.40 0.15
CA GLY A 167 29.19 -2.02 0.63
C GLY A 167 29.38 -3.36 1.34
N VAL A 168 30.58 -3.62 1.88
CA VAL A 168 30.92 -4.89 2.56
C VAL A 168 30.24 -5.01 3.93
N GLU A 169 29.88 -3.89 4.56
CA GLU A 169 29.21 -3.84 5.87
C GLU A 169 27.69 -3.60 5.81
N GLU A 170 27.09 -3.53 4.62
CA GLU A 170 25.62 -3.45 4.53
C GLU A 170 24.98 -4.76 5.00
N ASP A 171 24.06 -4.67 5.97
CA ASP A 171 23.32 -5.83 6.46
C ASP A 171 22.37 -6.39 5.38
N TRP A 172 22.85 -7.42 4.67
CA TRP A 172 22.09 -8.14 3.65
C TRP A 172 21.25 -9.29 4.22
N SER A 173 21.12 -9.42 5.55
CA SER A 173 20.32 -10.47 6.20
C SER A 173 18.86 -10.48 5.74
N HIS A 174 18.35 -9.32 5.33
CA HIS A 174 16.99 -9.14 4.81
C HIS A 174 16.80 -9.60 3.35
N LEU A 175 17.89 -9.89 2.61
CA LEU A 175 17.83 -10.35 1.22
C LEU A 175 17.67 -11.88 1.13
N ASN A 176 16.94 -12.35 0.12
CA ASN A 176 16.75 -13.79 -0.11
C ASN A 176 18.08 -14.46 -0.55
N LYS A 177 18.31 -15.74 -0.18
CA LYS A 177 19.61 -16.46 -0.31
C LYS A 177 20.29 -16.33 -1.68
N ARG A 178 19.52 -16.33 -2.78
CA ARG A 178 20.06 -16.16 -4.14
C ARG A 178 20.68 -14.77 -4.36
N ARG A 179 20.07 -13.71 -3.81
CA ARG A 179 20.55 -12.33 -3.93
C ARG A 179 21.76 -12.07 -3.04
N GLN A 180 21.81 -12.69 -1.86
CA GLN A 180 22.97 -12.65 -0.98
C GLN A 180 24.23 -13.17 -1.68
N ARG A 181 24.16 -14.32 -2.35
CA ARG A 181 25.29 -14.88 -3.12
C ARG A 181 25.75 -13.97 -4.25
N ALA A 182 24.81 -13.49 -5.07
CA ALA A 182 25.13 -12.61 -6.20
C ALA A 182 25.75 -11.28 -5.75
N ARG A 183 25.36 -10.75 -4.58
CA ARG A 183 25.95 -9.55 -4.00
C ARG A 183 27.33 -9.82 -3.40
N GLY A 184 27.53 -10.95 -2.72
CA GLY A 184 28.86 -11.34 -2.22
C GLY A 184 29.88 -11.53 -3.34
N GLU A 185 29.50 -12.21 -4.41
CA GLU A 185 30.37 -12.37 -5.60
C GLU A 185 30.70 -11.03 -6.27
N LYS A 186 29.76 -10.07 -6.23
CA LYS A 186 29.99 -8.73 -6.76
C LYS A 186 30.97 -7.94 -5.89
N ALA A 187 30.76 -7.90 -4.57
CA ALA A 187 31.64 -7.18 -3.65
C ALA A 187 33.09 -7.68 -3.71
N LEU A 188 33.31 -9.00 -3.84
CA LEU A 188 34.65 -9.56 -4.02
C LEU A 188 35.32 -9.13 -5.34
N LYS A 189 34.54 -8.99 -6.43
CA LYS A 189 35.07 -8.46 -7.69
C LYS A 189 35.41 -6.98 -7.58
N ASP A 190 34.57 -6.20 -6.91
CA ASP A 190 34.77 -4.77 -6.73
C ASP A 190 36.01 -4.50 -5.84
N LEU A 191 36.23 -5.30 -4.79
CA LEU A 191 37.45 -5.25 -3.96
C LEU A 191 38.73 -5.56 -4.76
N SER A 192 38.72 -6.66 -5.54
CA SER A 192 39.92 -7.01 -6.34
C SER A 192 40.22 -5.97 -7.43
N TRP A 193 39.19 -5.30 -7.96
CA TRP A 193 39.37 -4.19 -8.88
C TRP A 193 39.93 -2.94 -8.18
N ALA A 194 39.46 -2.62 -6.97
CA ALA A 194 39.98 -1.52 -6.17
C ALA A 194 41.47 -1.71 -5.83
N GLU A 195 41.87 -2.91 -5.40
CA GLU A 195 43.28 -3.27 -5.16
C GLU A 195 44.14 -3.13 -6.42
N LEU A 196 43.62 -3.57 -7.58
CA LEU A 196 44.33 -3.46 -8.85
C LEU A 196 44.54 -1.99 -9.26
N VAL A 197 43.53 -1.15 -9.08
CA VAL A 197 43.60 0.30 -9.36
C VAL A 197 44.61 0.98 -8.43
N GLN A 198 44.61 0.61 -7.15
CA GLN A 198 45.55 1.16 -6.17
C GLN A 198 47.00 0.80 -6.53
N ARG A 199 47.26 -0.47 -6.88
CA ARG A 199 48.58 -0.92 -7.35
C ARG A 199 49.02 -0.22 -8.64
N ALA A 200 48.10 -0.01 -9.58
CA ALA A 200 48.40 0.72 -10.82
C ALA A 200 48.76 2.19 -10.55
N ARG A 201 48.11 2.84 -9.58
CA ARG A 201 48.45 4.21 -9.16
C ARG A 201 49.84 4.29 -8.51
N GLU A 202 50.19 3.31 -7.69
CA GLU A 202 51.51 3.25 -7.04
C GLU A 202 52.65 3.12 -8.06
N MET A 203 52.50 2.22 -9.05
CA MET A 203 53.51 2.03 -10.10
C MET A 203 53.65 3.26 -11.02
N GLY A 204 52.56 3.97 -11.32
CA GLY A 204 52.61 5.20 -12.11
C GLY A 204 53.26 6.38 -11.37
N ASN A 205 53.27 6.35 -10.03
CA ASN A 205 53.85 7.41 -9.20
C ASN A 205 55.34 7.18 -8.89
N SER A 206 55.88 5.99 -9.17
CA SER A 206 57.31 5.68 -9.00
C SER A 206 58.20 5.95 -10.22
N ASP A 207 57.59 6.22 -11.39
CA ASP A 207 58.28 6.50 -12.66
C ASP A 207 58.37 8.01 -12.99
N SER A 208 58.07 8.89 -12.03
CA SER A 208 58.22 10.36 -12.13
C SER A 208 59.28 10.88 -11.16
#